data_AF-A3X3B0-F1
#
_entry.id   AF-A3X3B0-F1
#
_cell.length_a   1.000
_cell.length_b   1.000
_cell.length_c   1.000
_cell.angle_alpha   90.00
_cell.angle_beta   90.00
_cell.angle_gamma   90.00
#
_symmetry.space_group_name_H-M   'P 1'
#
loop_
_entity.id
_entity.type
_entity.pdbx_description
1 polymer ?
#
loop_
_entity_poly.entity_id
_entity_poly.type
_entity_poly.pdbx_seq_one_letter_code
_entity_poly.pdbx_strand_id
1 'polypeptide(L)'
;MKDIAEIFVEQYGQTREQEMSLYDYLNGCRDDPSLYANVAERMLKAIGEEELVDTSKDARLGPIFQNRTIKQYRAFKDFYGMEDTIERIVGYFRHAAQGLEERKQILYLLGPVGGGKSSLAEQLKRLVEDQPIYVLKAGDQLSPIFESPLGLFDPQRMGKVLEEEYGIARHRLPGLMSPWAVQRLDEFGGDISKFTVARIYPSGLRRMAVAKVEPGDENNQDISTLVGKVDIRQLEHFSQDNPDAYSFSGGLNRANQGVLEFVEMFKAPIKMLHPLLTATQEGNYMGTESFGAIPFTGLVLAHSNESEWQAFKNNKNNEAGPVTV
;
A
#
# COMPACT_ATOMS: atom_id res chain seq x y z
N MET A 1 6.04 -21.49 -31.02
CA MET A 1 5.41 -21.43 -29.70
C MET A 1 6.54 -21.59 -28.69
N LYS A 2 6.94 -20.53 -27.96
CA LYS A 2 7.82 -20.72 -26.79
C LYS A 2 7.15 -21.75 -25.87
N ASP A 3 7.91 -22.69 -25.33
CA ASP A 3 7.39 -23.68 -24.40
C ASP A 3 6.77 -22.92 -23.21
N ILE A 4 5.59 -23.33 -22.74
CA ILE A 4 4.92 -22.68 -21.60
C ILE A 4 5.88 -22.64 -20.40
N ALA A 5 6.68 -23.69 -20.23
CA ALA A 5 7.72 -23.75 -19.20
C ALA A 5 8.76 -22.61 -19.33
N GLU A 6 9.21 -22.28 -20.54
CA GLU A 6 10.16 -21.19 -20.79
C GLU A 6 9.57 -19.82 -20.43
N ILE A 7 8.28 -19.59 -20.75
CA ILE A 7 7.57 -18.36 -20.37
C ILE A 7 7.51 -18.22 -18.85
N PHE A 8 7.19 -19.32 -18.14
CA PHE A 8 7.15 -19.33 -16.67
C PHE A 8 8.53 -19.05 -16.06
N VAL A 9 9.60 -19.65 -16.60
CA VAL A 9 10.98 -19.40 -16.12
C VAL A 9 11.40 -17.95 -16.38
N GLU A 10 11.08 -17.40 -17.55
CA GLU A 10 11.38 -16.01 -17.90
C GLU A 10 10.64 -15.02 -16.97
N GLN A 11 9.34 -15.22 -16.75
CA GLN A 11 8.53 -14.41 -15.82
C GLN A 11 8.99 -14.57 -14.35
N TYR A 12 9.32 -15.79 -13.94
CA TYR A 12 9.86 -16.03 -12.60
C TYR A 12 11.23 -15.37 -12.40
N GLY A 13 12.07 -15.35 -13.43
CA GLY A 13 13.37 -14.67 -13.41
C GLY A 13 13.24 -13.15 -13.29
N GLN A 14 12.26 -12.54 -13.98
CA GLN A 14 12.02 -11.09 -13.94
C GLN A 14 11.48 -10.60 -12.59
N THR A 15 10.71 -11.45 -11.88
CA THR A 15 10.14 -11.16 -10.56
C THR A 15 11.03 -11.62 -9.40
N ARG A 16 12.20 -12.19 -9.71
CA ARG A 16 13.15 -12.65 -8.70
C ARG A 16 13.67 -11.46 -7.89
N GLU A 17 13.83 -11.69 -6.59
CA GLU A 17 14.49 -10.76 -5.68
C GLU A 17 15.86 -10.34 -6.24
N GLN A 18 16.04 -9.04 -6.44
CA GLN A 18 17.32 -8.44 -6.81
C GLN A 18 17.83 -7.67 -5.61
N GLU A 19 18.95 -8.13 -5.06
CA GLU A 19 19.58 -7.52 -3.90
C GLU A 19 20.67 -6.54 -4.32
N MET A 20 20.75 -5.42 -3.61
CA MET A 20 21.80 -4.41 -3.76
C MET A 20 22.21 -3.89 -2.39
N SER A 21 23.40 -3.29 -2.29
CA SER A 21 23.80 -2.62 -1.05
C SER A 21 22.92 -1.40 -0.78
N LEU A 22 22.81 -0.98 0.49
CA LEU A 22 22.13 0.28 0.83
C LEU A 22 22.76 1.48 0.11
N TYR A 23 24.08 1.46 -0.10
CA TYR A 23 24.79 2.53 -0.79
C TYR A 23 24.46 2.59 -2.29
N ASP A 24 24.42 1.43 -2.96
CA ASP A 24 24.04 1.36 -4.38
C ASP A 24 22.59 1.82 -4.58
N TYR A 25 21.70 1.45 -3.65
CA TYR A 25 20.32 1.95 -3.64
C TYR A 25 20.26 3.48 -3.56
N LEU A 26 20.97 4.08 -2.59
CA LEU A 26 20.99 5.54 -2.42
C LEU A 26 21.57 6.27 -3.63
N ASN A 27 22.65 5.75 -4.21
CA ASN A 27 23.21 6.30 -5.45
C ASN A 27 22.22 6.19 -6.62
N GLY A 28 21.55 5.04 -6.76
CA GLY A 28 20.54 4.84 -7.80
C GLY A 28 19.35 5.80 -7.68
N CYS A 29 18.96 6.18 -6.46
CA CYS A 29 17.88 7.14 -6.23
C CYS A 29 18.15 8.50 -6.88
N ARG A 30 19.41 8.91 -6.99
CA ARG A 30 19.77 10.17 -7.64
C ARG A 30 19.39 10.20 -9.12
N ASP A 31 19.54 9.07 -9.79
CA ASP A 31 19.38 8.96 -11.24
C ASP A 31 17.97 8.49 -11.63
N ASP A 32 17.31 7.69 -10.78
CA ASP A 32 15.98 7.16 -11.03
C ASP A 32 15.05 7.31 -9.80
N PRO A 33 14.14 8.30 -9.83
CA PRO A 33 13.12 8.49 -8.79
C PRO A 33 12.19 7.29 -8.58
N SER A 34 12.14 6.35 -9.53
CA SER A 34 11.33 5.13 -9.39
C SER A 34 11.80 4.22 -8.24
N LEU A 35 13.04 4.37 -7.76
CA LEU A 35 13.59 3.63 -6.62
C LEU A 35 12.95 3.98 -5.28
N TYR A 36 12.41 5.19 -5.15
CA TYR A 36 11.72 5.67 -3.95
C TYR A 36 10.32 6.20 -4.26
N ALA A 37 9.76 5.82 -5.42
CA ALA A 37 8.39 6.17 -5.78
C ALA A 37 7.43 5.70 -4.68
N ASN A 38 6.40 6.49 -4.38
CA ASN A 38 5.34 6.09 -3.46
C ASN A 38 4.30 5.20 -4.19
N VAL A 39 3.36 4.63 -3.44
CA VAL A 39 2.33 3.75 -4.02
C VAL A 39 1.47 4.45 -5.07
N ALA A 40 1.15 5.74 -4.90
CA ALA A 40 0.34 6.49 -5.85
C ALA A 40 1.09 6.74 -7.17
N GLU A 41 2.38 7.09 -7.10
CA GLU A 41 3.24 7.23 -8.29
C GLU A 41 3.36 5.91 -9.06
N ARG A 42 3.57 4.80 -8.35
CA ARG A 42 3.56 3.46 -8.97
C ARG A 42 2.21 3.13 -9.59
N MET A 43 1.12 3.45 -8.93
CA MET A 43 -0.23 3.25 -9.47
C MET A 43 -0.46 4.03 -10.76
N LEU A 44 -0.08 5.31 -10.82
CA LEU A 44 -0.18 6.09 -12.05
C LEU A 44 0.64 5.49 -13.19
N LYS A 45 1.86 5.04 -12.89
CA LYS A 45 2.73 4.38 -13.86
C LYS A 45 2.11 3.07 -14.38
N ALA A 46 1.47 2.29 -13.51
CA ALA A 46 0.80 1.05 -13.88
C ALA A 46 -0.49 1.29 -14.69
N ILE A 47 -1.28 2.31 -14.31
CA ILE A 47 -2.52 2.71 -15.02
C ILE A 47 -2.20 3.15 -16.45
N GLY A 48 -1.11 3.88 -16.64
CA GLY A 48 -0.65 4.38 -17.93
C GLY A 48 -1.30 5.70 -18.34
N GLU A 49 -1.16 6.04 -19.62
CA GLU A 49 -1.59 7.31 -20.19
C GLU A 49 -3.09 7.35 -20.49
N GLU A 50 -3.65 8.57 -20.53
CA GLU A 50 -5.05 8.80 -20.89
C GLU A 50 -5.22 8.84 -22.42
N GLU A 51 -6.20 8.10 -22.91
CA GLU A 51 -6.66 8.15 -24.29
C GLU A 51 -7.91 9.04 -24.37
N LEU A 52 -7.85 10.10 -25.19
CA LEU A 52 -8.97 11.00 -25.39
C LEU A 52 -9.91 10.43 -26.46
N VAL A 53 -11.15 10.11 -26.04
CA VAL A 53 -12.18 9.56 -26.93
C VAL A 53 -13.24 10.61 -27.20
N ASP A 54 -13.32 11.04 -28.45
CA ASP A 54 -14.37 11.93 -28.96
C ASP A 54 -15.65 11.13 -29.21
N THR A 55 -16.56 11.15 -28.23
CA THR A 55 -17.79 10.33 -28.28
C THR A 55 -18.79 10.78 -29.34
N SER A 56 -18.66 12.00 -29.88
CA SER A 56 -19.53 12.50 -30.96
C SER A 56 -19.43 11.67 -32.26
N LYS A 57 -18.30 10.98 -32.44
CA LYS A 57 -18.01 10.13 -33.60
C LYS A 57 -18.50 8.70 -33.42
N ASP A 58 -18.99 8.33 -32.23
CA ASP A 58 -19.40 6.99 -31.89
C ASP A 58 -20.92 6.96 -31.63
N ALA A 59 -21.64 6.17 -32.42
CA ALA A 59 -23.10 6.07 -32.36
C ALA A 59 -23.63 5.51 -31.01
N ARG A 60 -22.80 4.78 -30.26
CA ARG A 60 -23.14 4.25 -28.92
C ARG A 60 -22.72 5.20 -27.81
N LEU A 61 -21.50 5.73 -27.87
CA LEU A 61 -20.97 6.57 -26.79
C LEU A 61 -21.56 7.99 -26.83
N GLY A 62 -21.89 8.51 -28.01
CA GLY A 62 -22.45 9.86 -28.17
C GLY A 62 -23.70 10.10 -27.33
N PRO A 63 -24.74 9.25 -27.38
CA PRO A 63 -25.91 9.39 -26.52
C PRO A 63 -25.63 9.22 -25.02
N ILE A 64 -24.73 8.31 -24.64
CA ILE A 64 -24.40 8.02 -23.23
C ILE A 64 -23.68 9.21 -22.58
N PHE A 65 -22.72 9.78 -23.31
CA PHE A 65 -21.85 10.83 -22.80
C PHE A 65 -22.17 12.21 -23.37
N GLN A 66 -23.33 12.36 -24.01
CA GLN A 66 -23.82 13.62 -24.58
C GLN A 66 -22.78 14.27 -25.53
N ASN A 67 -22.12 13.44 -26.34
CA ASN A 67 -21.08 13.85 -27.29
C ASN A 67 -19.85 14.54 -26.66
N ARG A 68 -19.64 14.41 -25.34
CA ARG A 68 -18.45 14.96 -24.66
C ARG A 68 -17.20 14.14 -24.98
N THR A 69 -16.02 14.76 -24.95
CA THR A 69 -14.76 14.02 -24.94
C THR A 69 -14.55 13.39 -23.57
N ILE A 70 -14.25 12.10 -23.54
CA ILE A 70 -13.98 11.35 -22.30
C ILE A 70 -12.53 10.87 -22.27
N LYS A 71 -12.01 10.65 -21.06
CA LYS A 71 -10.71 10.02 -20.83
C LYS A 71 -10.90 8.54 -20.59
N GLN A 72 -10.21 7.72 -21.37
CA GLN A 72 -10.12 6.28 -21.16
C GLN A 72 -8.70 5.88 -20.81
N TYR A 73 -8.57 4.78 -20.08
CA TYR A 73 -7.29 4.23 -19.66
C TYR A 73 -7.29 2.75 -20.00
N ARG A 74 -6.26 2.29 -20.72
CA ARG A 74 -6.17 0.90 -21.18
C ARG A 74 -6.24 -0.12 -20.03
N ALA A 75 -5.71 0.25 -18.87
CA ALA A 75 -5.80 -0.52 -17.63
C ALA A 75 -7.24 -0.82 -17.17
N PHE A 76 -8.23 -0.05 -17.62
CA PHE A 76 -9.63 -0.19 -17.23
C PHE A 76 -10.57 -0.43 -18.41
N LYS A 77 -10.06 -0.91 -19.55
CA LYS A 77 -10.85 -1.16 -20.78
C LYS A 77 -12.08 -2.07 -20.59
N ASP A 78 -12.07 -2.92 -19.58
CA ASP A 78 -13.14 -3.89 -19.30
C ASP A 78 -14.22 -3.31 -18.35
N PHE A 79 -14.08 -2.05 -17.92
CA PHE A 79 -14.97 -1.35 -16.99
C PHE A 79 -15.87 -0.35 -17.73
N TYR A 80 -16.92 -0.88 -18.36
CA TYR A 80 -17.88 -0.08 -19.12
C TYR A 80 -18.82 0.72 -18.21
N GLY A 81 -19.01 2.02 -18.50
CA GLY A 81 -19.92 2.88 -17.75
C GLY A 81 -19.36 3.38 -16.40
N MET A 82 -18.07 3.15 -16.15
CA MET A 82 -17.36 3.61 -14.94
C MET A 82 -16.32 4.69 -15.24
N GLU A 83 -16.36 5.31 -16.41
CA GLU A 83 -15.34 6.24 -16.91
C GLU A 83 -15.15 7.44 -15.99
N ASP A 84 -16.24 8.05 -15.51
CA ASP A 84 -16.17 9.16 -14.53
C ASP A 84 -15.57 8.70 -13.19
N THR A 85 -15.90 7.48 -12.75
CA THR A 85 -15.36 6.89 -11.50
C THR A 85 -13.87 6.61 -11.63
N ILE A 86 -13.44 6.05 -12.76
CA ILE A 86 -12.04 5.79 -13.07
C ILE A 86 -11.28 7.13 -13.13
N GLU A 87 -11.83 8.15 -13.77
CA GLU A 87 -11.21 9.47 -13.82
C GLU A 87 -11.01 10.06 -12.42
N ARG A 88 -11.98 9.92 -11.52
CA ARG A 88 -11.84 10.32 -10.11
C ARG A 88 -10.75 9.54 -9.37
N ILE A 89 -10.66 8.23 -9.58
CA ILE A 89 -9.61 7.39 -8.98
C ILE A 89 -8.22 7.78 -9.49
N VAL A 90 -8.08 8.00 -10.81
CA VAL A 90 -6.82 8.49 -11.37
C VAL A 90 -6.50 9.89 -10.83
N GLY A 91 -7.51 10.75 -10.70
CA GLY A 91 -7.40 12.05 -10.03
C GLY A 91 -6.87 11.91 -8.61
N TYR A 92 -7.45 11.04 -7.80
CA TYR A 92 -6.97 10.75 -6.44
C TYR A 92 -5.49 10.36 -6.44
N PHE A 93 -5.06 9.44 -7.31
CA PHE A 93 -3.65 9.05 -7.37
C PHE A 93 -2.74 10.19 -7.85
N ARG A 94 -3.18 11.05 -8.78
CA ARG A 94 -2.42 12.25 -9.21
C ARG A 94 -2.16 13.20 -8.05
N HIS A 95 -3.16 13.47 -7.23
CA HIS A 95 -3.00 14.35 -6.07
C HIS A 95 -2.13 13.68 -4.98
N ALA A 96 -2.38 12.40 -4.69
CA ALA A 96 -1.59 11.65 -3.71
C ALA A 96 -0.11 11.51 -4.11
N ALA A 97 0.20 11.34 -5.41
CA ALA A 97 1.56 11.28 -5.94
C ALA A 97 2.34 12.58 -5.71
N GLN A 98 1.66 13.73 -5.69
CA GLN A 98 2.24 15.05 -5.42
C GLN A 98 2.45 15.33 -3.93
N GLY A 99 2.07 14.39 -3.05
CA GLY A 99 2.20 14.55 -1.60
C GLY A 99 1.10 15.41 -0.96
N LEU A 100 -0.03 15.59 -1.63
CA LEU A 100 -1.20 16.32 -1.12
C LEU A 100 -1.96 15.49 -0.06
N GLU A 101 -2.98 16.11 0.57
CA GLU A 101 -3.75 15.52 1.67
C GLU A 101 -4.41 14.17 1.33
N GLU A 102 -4.71 13.94 0.05
CA GLU A 102 -5.30 12.69 -0.46
C GLU A 102 -4.44 11.46 -0.14
N ARG A 103 -3.12 11.62 0.00
CA ARG A 103 -2.21 10.55 0.46
C ARG A 103 -2.61 10.03 1.84
N LYS A 104 -3.27 10.85 2.66
CA LYS A 104 -3.69 10.52 4.03
C LYS A 104 -5.13 10.03 4.12
N GLN A 105 -5.78 9.78 2.99
CA GLN A 105 -7.20 9.41 2.93
C GLN A 105 -7.38 7.97 2.45
N ILE A 106 -8.37 7.30 3.02
CA ILE A 106 -8.83 5.98 2.56
C ILE A 106 -9.59 6.18 1.24
N LEU A 107 -9.23 5.44 0.20
CA LEU A 107 -9.99 5.40 -1.05
C LEU A 107 -11.24 4.55 -0.81
N TYR A 108 -12.42 5.17 -0.78
CA TYR A 108 -13.66 4.48 -0.44
C TYR A 108 -14.57 4.29 -1.66
N LEU A 109 -14.77 3.05 -2.10
CA LEU A 109 -15.68 2.74 -3.20
C LEU A 109 -17.10 2.50 -2.66
N LEU A 110 -18.00 3.43 -2.96
CA LEU A 110 -19.41 3.36 -2.59
C LEU A 110 -20.29 3.08 -3.80
N GLY A 111 -21.29 2.20 -3.64
CA GLY A 111 -22.24 1.89 -4.70
C GLY A 111 -23.12 0.68 -4.40
N PRO A 112 -24.08 0.37 -5.30
CA PRO A 112 -24.99 -0.76 -5.13
C PRO A 112 -24.25 -2.11 -5.17
N VAL A 113 -24.92 -3.16 -4.68
CA VAL A 113 -24.44 -4.54 -4.82
C VAL A 113 -24.34 -4.87 -6.31
N GLY A 114 -23.25 -5.50 -6.72
CA GLY A 114 -22.99 -5.82 -8.13
C GLY A 114 -22.48 -4.64 -8.99
N GLY A 115 -22.28 -3.45 -8.43
CA GLY A 115 -21.76 -2.28 -9.16
C GLY A 115 -20.26 -2.32 -9.53
N GLY A 116 -19.65 -3.51 -9.62
CA GLY A 116 -18.25 -3.65 -10.03
C GLY A 116 -17.17 -3.22 -9.02
N LYS A 117 -17.54 -2.83 -7.79
CA LYS A 117 -16.59 -2.34 -6.75
C LYS A 117 -15.44 -3.31 -6.47
N SER A 118 -15.77 -4.58 -6.23
CA SER A 118 -14.76 -5.62 -5.97
C SER A 118 -13.91 -5.91 -7.21
N SER A 119 -14.50 -5.85 -8.40
CA SER A 119 -13.74 -5.99 -9.65
C SER A 119 -12.74 -4.85 -9.83
N LEU A 120 -13.15 -3.62 -9.49
CA LEU A 120 -12.28 -2.44 -9.55
C LEU A 120 -11.16 -2.53 -8.51
N ALA A 121 -11.49 -2.95 -7.28
CA ALA A 121 -10.50 -3.21 -6.24
C ALA A 121 -9.47 -4.27 -6.66
N GLU A 122 -9.94 -5.35 -7.29
CA GLU A 122 -9.07 -6.39 -7.84
C GLU A 122 -8.17 -5.85 -8.97
N GLN A 123 -8.71 -5.02 -9.86
CA GLN A 123 -7.91 -4.39 -10.91
C GLN A 123 -6.84 -3.45 -10.33
N LEU A 124 -7.18 -2.65 -9.31
CA LEU A 124 -6.21 -1.79 -8.65
C LEU A 124 -5.09 -2.60 -7.98
N LYS A 125 -5.41 -3.71 -7.29
CA LYS A 125 -4.39 -4.60 -6.72
C LYS A 125 -3.47 -5.18 -7.80
N ARG A 126 -4.02 -5.63 -8.93
CA ARG A 126 -3.21 -6.12 -10.07
C ARG A 126 -2.24 -5.05 -10.60
N LEU A 127 -2.71 -3.82 -10.73
CA LEU A 127 -1.86 -2.71 -11.19
C LEU A 127 -0.71 -2.42 -10.23
N VAL A 128 -0.90 -2.58 -8.91
CA VAL A 128 0.22 -2.48 -7.95
C VAL A 128 1.27 -3.56 -8.18
N GLU A 129 0.84 -4.78 -8.52
CA GLU A 129 1.75 -5.90 -8.77
C GLU A 129 2.63 -5.71 -10.03
N ASP A 130 2.28 -4.78 -10.92
CA ASP A 130 3.08 -4.46 -12.11
C ASP A 130 4.30 -3.58 -11.82
N GLN A 131 4.39 -2.98 -10.62
CA GLN A 131 5.49 -2.10 -10.24
C GLN A 131 6.28 -2.63 -9.04
N PRO A 132 7.62 -2.64 -9.11
CA PRO A 132 8.44 -3.12 -8.01
C PRO A 132 8.42 -2.15 -6.82
N ILE A 133 8.76 -2.68 -5.65
CA ILE A 133 9.09 -1.92 -4.44
C ILE A 133 10.49 -2.29 -3.96
N TYR A 134 11.09 -1.39 -3.19
CA TYR A 134 12.40 -1.57 -2.58
C TYR A 134 12.23 -1.70 -1.08
N VAL A 135 12.78 -2.77 -0.54
CA VAL A 135 12.51 -3.19 0.84
C VAL A 135 13.82 -3.41 1.58
N LEU A 136 13.85 -2.96 2.83
CA LEU A 136 14.97 -3.16 3.73
C LEU A 136 15.19 -4.65 4.03
N LYS A 137 16.45 -5.10 3.97
CA LYS A 137 16.86 -6.49 4.22
C LYS A 137 18.06 -6.53 5.16
N ALA A 138 18.07 -7.51 6.06
CA ALA A 138 19.13 -7.74 7.05
C ALA A 138 19.57 -9.20 6.98
N GLY A 139 20.78 -9.46 6.45
CA GLY A 139 21.22 -10.82 6.13
C GLY A 139 20.23 -11.52 5.18
N ASP A 140 19.76 -12.71 5.52
CA ASP A 140 18.77 -13.44 4.71
C ASP A 140 17.31 -13.03 4.99
N GLN A 141 17.07 -12.07 5.88
CA GLN A 141 15.74 -11.66 6.31
C GLN A 141 15.30 -10.36 5.65
N LEU A 142 14.24 -10.44 4.85
CA LEU A 142 13.51 -9.27 4.38
C LEU A 142 12.71 -8.66 5.54
N SER A 143 12.56 -7.33 5.59
CA SER A 143 11.67 -6.67 6.55
C SER A 143 10.27 -7.32 6.49
N PRO A 144 9.73 -7.81 7.62
CA PRO A 144 8.49 -8.58 7.63
C PRO A 144 7.25 -7.73 7.31
N ILE A 145 7.41 -6.40 7.39
CA ILE A 145 6.42 -5.39 7.02
C ILE A 145 6.76 -4.69 5.70
N PHE A 146 7.74 -5.17 4.93
CA PHE A 146 8.12 -4.56 3.66
C PHE A 146 8.45 -3.06 3.74
N GLU A 147 9.14 -2.60 4.78
CA GLU A 147 9.43 -1.16 4.94
C GLU A 147 10.45 -0.65 3.92
N SER A 148 10.31 0.63 3.57
CA SER A 148 11.27 1.31 2.69
C SER A 148 12.62 1.48 3.40
N PRO A 149 13.75 1.31 2.71
CA PRO A 149 15.08 1.61 3.27
C PRO A 149 15.21 3.07 3.74
N LEU A 150 14.40 3.98 3.18
CA LEU A 150 14.38 5.38 3.57
C LEU A 150 13.87 5.60 5.00
N GLY A 151 13.21 4.61 5.61
CA GLY A 151 12.79 4.65 7.02
C GLY A 151 13.96 4.74 8.01
N LEU A 152 15.18 4.35 7.60
CA LEU A 152 16.40 4.46 8.42
C LEU A 152 16.83 5.91 8.69
N PHE A 153 16.41 6.87 7.86
CA PHE A 153 16.95 8.23 7.90
C PHE A 153 15.98 9.21 8.56
N ASP A 154 16.46 9.90 9.59
CA ASP A 154 15.70 10.95 10.27
C ASP A 154 15.54 12.19 9.35
N PRO A 155 14.31 12.63 9.04
CA PRO A 155 14.09 13.73 8.10
C PRO A 155 14.65 15.07 8.59
N GLN A 156 14.77 15.28 9.90
CA GLN A 156 15.25 16.54 10.47
C GLN A 156 16.78 16.60 10.48
N ARG A 157 17.44 15.50 10.84
CA ARG A 157 18.89 15.41 11.01
C ARG A 157 19.61 15.11 9.71
N MET A 158 19.03 14.23 8.88
CA MET A 158 19.69 13.66 7.71
C MET A 158 19.09 14.14 6.39
N GLY A 159 17.88 14.70 6.40
CA GLY A 159 17.17 15.11 5.18
C GLY A 159 17.96 16.02 4.25
N LYS A 160 18.70 17.00 4.80
CA LYS A 160 19.54 17.90 4.01
C LYS A 160 20.65 17.16 3.26
N VAL A 161 21.34 16.25 3.94
CA VAL A 161 22.44 15.46 3.35
C VAL A 161 21.89 14.52 2.27
N LEU A 162 20.74 13.90 2.51
CA LEU A 162 20.08 13.00 1.56
C LEU A 162 19.64 13.74 0.28
N GLU A 163 19.18 14.97 0.43
CA GLU A 163 18.78 15.82 -0.69
C GLU A 163 20.00 16.30 -1.50
N GLU A 164 21.07 16.74 -0.83
CA GLU A 164 22.30 17.24 -1.48
C GLU A 164 23.11 16.13 -2.19
N GLU A 165 23.28 14.97 -1.54
CA GLU A 165 24.14 13.89 -2.06
C GLU A 165 23.41 12.93 -2.99
N TYR A 166 22.14 12.60 -2.68
CA TYR A 166 21.38 11.54 -3.35
C TYR A 166 20.12 12.04 -4.06
N GLY A 167 19.81 13.34 -4.00
CA GLY A 167 18.62 13.92 -4.65
C GLY A 167 17.29 13.53 -4.00
N ILE A 168 17.31 12.96 -2.79
CA ILE A 168 16.12 12.50 -2.08
C ILE A 168 15.57 13.64 -1.22
N ALA A 169 14.49 14.27 -1.68
CA ALA A 169 13.86 15.37 -0.96
C ALA A 169 13.37 14.95 0.43
N ARG A 170 13.49 15.85 1.41
CA ARG A 170 13.14 15.59 2.82
C ARG A 170 11.74 15.00 3.05
N HIS A 171 10.74 15.43 2.28
CA HIS A 171 9.35 14.95 2.42
C HIS A 171 9.14 13.49 1.97
N ARG A 172 10.14 12.89 1.30
CA ARG A 172 10.14 11.49 0.87
C ARG A 172 10.56 10.54 1.99
N LEU A 173 11.26 11.04 3.00
CA LEU A 173 11.75 10.23 4.11
C LEU A 173 10.60 9.91 5.08
N PRO A 174 10.25 8.62 5.27
CA PRO A 174 9.25 8.22 6.27
C PRO A 174 9.67 8.61 7.69
N GLY A 175 10.97 8.51 7.99
CA GLY A 175 11.54 8.93 9.28
C GLY A 175 11.16 8.06 10.48
N LEU A 176 10.66 6.85 10.23
CA LEU A 176 10.28 5.89 11.27
C LEU A 176 10.75 4.50 10.86
N MET A 177 11.61 3.91 11.69
CA MET A 177 12.00 2.51 11.61
C MET A 177 10.97 1.65 12.32
N SER A 178 10.69 0.46 11.77
CA SER A 178 9.89 -0.52 12.49
C SER A 178 10.63 -1.06 13.72
N PRO A 179 9.91 -1.66 14.69
CA PRO A 179 10.53 -2.37 15.82
C PRO A 179 11.54 -3.44 15.36
N TRP A 180 11.25 -4.13 14.25
CA TRP A 180 12.16 -5.10 13.65
C TRP A 180 13.44 -4.41 13.15
N ALA A 181 13.33 -3.30 12.42
CA ALA A 181 14.49 -2.58 11.90
C ALA A 181 15.35 -1.97 13.02
N VAL A 182 14.73 -1.46 14.08
CA VAL A 182 15.44 -0.97 15.28
C VAL A 182 16.26 -2.09 15.91
N GLN A 183 15.67 -3.27 16.14
CA GLN A 183 16.39 -4.40 16.72
C GLN A 183 17.56 -4.86 15.84
N ARG A 184 17.36 -4.95 14.52
CA ARG A 184 18.45 -5.28 13.57
C ARG A 184 19.58 -4.24 13.60
N LEU A 185 19.24 -2.95 13.70
CA LEU A 185 20.23 -1.87 13.80
C LEU A 185 21.07 -1.97 15.08
N ASP A 186 20.43 -2.30 16.21
CA ASP A 186 21.13 -2.53 17.48
C ASP A 186 22.07 -3.74 17.41
N GLU A 187 21.62 -4.85 16.81
CA GLU A 187 22.44 -6.05 16.55
C GLU A 187 23.64 -5.73 15.63
N PHE A 188 23.47 -4.79 14.70
CA PHE A 188 24.52 -4.31 13.82
C PHE A 188 25.48 -3.31 14.47
N GLY A 189 25.19 -2.85 15.69
CA GLY A 189 25.98 -1.86 16.43
C GLY A 189 25.82 -0.45 15.84
N GLY A 190 24.66 -0.14 15.24
CA GLY A 190 24.39 1.13 14.56
C GLY A 190 24.95 1.23 13.14
N ASP A 191 25.56 0.16 12.62
CA ASP A 191 26.14 0.14 11.28
C ASP A 191 25.07 -0.16 10.21
N ILE A 192 24.54 0.91 9.61
CA ILE A 192 23.54 0.79 8.55
C ILE A 192 24.07 0.11 7.27
N SER A 193 25.39 0.03 7.07
CA SER A 193 25.97 -0.60 5.88
C SER A 193 25.78 -2.11 5.83
N LYS A 194 25.41 -2.72 6.95
CA LYS A 194 25.03 -4.14 7.04
C LYS A 194 23.63 -4.43 6.54
N PHE A 195 22.80 -3.39 6.34
CA PHE A 195 21.55 -3.55 5.63
C PHE A 195 21.78 -3.60 4.12
N THR A 196 20.99 -4.42 3.46
CA THR A 196 20.85 -4.46 2.01
C THR A 196 19.44 -4.06 1.62
N VAL A 197 19.23 -3.85 0.32
CA VAL A 197 17.94 -3.51 -0.26
C VAL A 197 17.55 -4.57 -1.26
N ALA A 198 16.36 -5.11 -1.10
CA ALA A 198 15.77 -6.06 -2.01
C ALA A 198 14.71 -5.37 -2.87
N ARG A 199 14.88 -5.44 -4.19
CA ARG A 199 13.83 -5.11 -5.16
C ARG A 199 12.91 -6.32 -5.31
N ILE A 200 11.64 -6.15 -4.97
CA ILE A 200 10.62 -7.19 -5.06
C ILE A 200 9.39 -6.66 -5.81
N TYR A 201 8.58 -7.56 -6.36
CA TYR A 201 7.27 -7.23 -6.88
C TYR A 201 6.20 -7.53 -5.83
N PRO A 202 5.27 -6.60 -5.55
CA PRO A 202 4.07 -6.88 -4.78
C PRO A 202 3.33 -8.11 -5.34
N SER A 203 2.65 -8.86 -4.47
CA SER A 203 1.92 -10.06 -4.84
C SER A 203 0.84 -10.39 -3.83
N GLY A 204 -0.42 -10.38 -4.26
CA GLY A 204 -1.55 -10.84 -3.46
C GLY A 204 -1.45 -12.32 -3.12
N LEU A 205 -0.98 -13.15 -4.06
CA LEU A 205 -0.80 -14.59 -3.86
C LEU A 205 0.21 -14.91 -2.74
N ARG A 206 1.30 -14.14 -2.65
CA ARG A 206 2.31 -14.29 -1.58
C ARG A 206 2.05 -13.40 -0.37
N ARG A 207 0.96 -12.63 -0.38
CA ARG A 207 0.65 -11.57 0.60
C ARG A 207 1.84 -10.64 0.82
N MET A 208 2.44 -10.15 -0.26
CA MET A 208 3.59 -9.23 -0.26
C MET A 208 3.12 -7.86 -0.74
N ALA A 209 3.11 -6.87 0.15
CA ALA A 209 2.58 -5.51 -0.07
C ALA A 209 1.10 -5.44 -0.58
N VAL A 210 0.41 -6.56 -0.76
CA VAL A 210 -1.01 -6.62 -1.12
C VAL A 210 -1.71 -7.53 -0.11
N ALA A 211 -2.71 -6.97 0.57
CA ALA A 211 -3.50 -7.70 1.54
C ALA A 211 -5.00 -7.41 1.39
N LYS A 212 -5.81 -8.38 1.79
CA LYS A 212 -7.26 -8.27 1.85
C LYS A 212 -7.71 -8.64 3.25
N VAL A 213 -8.59 -7.82 3.83
CA VAL A 213 -9.21 -8.03 5.13
C VAL A 213 -10.72 -7.96 4.94
N GLU A 214 -11.41 -8.91 5.54
CA GLU A 214 -12.87 -8.99 5.55
C GLU A 214 -13.35 -8.96 7.00
N PRO A 215 -14.54 -8.38 7.28
CA PRO A 215 -15.18 -8.46 8.57
C PRO A 215 -15.45 -9.93 8.91
N GLY A 216 -15.00 -10.35 10.08
CA GLY A 216 -15.47 -11.58 10.71
C GLY A 216 -16.75 -11.30 11.49
N ASP A 217 -17.31 -12.33 12.12
CA ASP A 217 -18.42 -12.12 13.07
C ASP A 217 -17.98 -11.16 14.20
N GLU A 218 -18.86 -10.24 14.62
CA GLU A 218 -18.57 -9.21 15.64
C GLU A 218 -17.97 -9.79 16.94
N ASN A 219 -18.33 -11.03 17.27
CA ASN A 219 -17.86 -11.75 18.46
C ASN A 219 -16.45 -12.36 18.32
N ASN A 220 -16.00 -12.60 17.09
CA ASN A 220 -14.76 -13.34 16.79
C ASN A 220 -13.73 -12.51 16.00
N GLN A 221 -14.04 -11.26 15.64
CA GLN A 221 -13.09 -10.45 14.91
C GLN A 221 -12.03 -9.81 15.82
N ASP A 222 -10.80 -10.26 15.62
CA ASP A 222 -9.61 -9.83 16.35
C ASP A 222 -8.86 -8.74 15.56
N ILE A 223 -8.46 -7.68 16.25
CA ILE A 223 -7.64 -6.59 15.71
C ILE A 223 -6.29 -7.11 15.16
N SER A 224 -5.85 -8.28 15.62
CA SER A 224 -4.64 -8.94 15.12
C SER A 224 -4.68 -9.24 13.61
N THR A 225 -5.88 -9.38 13.04
CA THR A 225 -6.06 -9.53 11.57
C THR A 225 -5.58 -8.31 10.80
N LEU A 226 -5.53 -7.12 11.43
CA LEU A 226 -5.01 -5.88 10.87
C LEU A 226 -3.56 -5.61 11.26
N VAL A 227 -3.24 -5.72 12.56
CA VAL A 227 -1.96 -5.19 13.08
C VAL A 227 -0.90 -6.26 13.37
N GLY A 228 -1.28 -7.55 13.35
CA GLY A 228 -0.43 -8.68 13.73
C GLY A 228 -0.69 -9.14 15.16
N LYS A 229 0.06 -10.15 15.64
CA LYS A 229 -0.02 -10.65 17.02
C LYS A 229 1.27 -11.34 17.45
N VAL A 230 1.43 -11.55 18.74
CA VAL A 230 2.51 -12.39 19.28
C VAL A 230 2.37 -13.83 18.79
N ASP A 231 3.50 -14.43 18.38
CA ASP A 231 3.60 -15.86 18.14
C ASP A 231 3.98 -16.57 19.44
N ILE A 232 3.02 -17.29 20.02
CA ILE A 232 3.19 -18.03 21.29
C ILE A 232 4.39 -18.98 21.24
N ARG A 233 4.73 -19.53 20.06
CA ARG A 233 5.85 -20.45 19.90
C ARG A 233 7.20 -19.75 20.07
N GLN A 234 7.28 -18.47 19.73
CA GLN A 234 8.50 -17.68 19.87
C GLN A 234 8.71 -17.18 21.30
N LEU A 235 7.70 -17.26 22.17
CA LEU A 235 7.81 -16.87 23.59
C LEU A 235 8.70 -17.81 24.41
N GLU A 236 9.04 -18.99 23.89
CA GLU A 236 10.06 -19.87 24.48
C GLU A 236 11.48 -19.31 24.30
N HIS A 237 11.68 -18.42 23.31
CA HIS A 237 12.99 -17.89 22.93
C HIS A 237 13.12 -16.39 23.16
N PHE A 238 12.02 -15.65 23.10
CA PHE A 238 11.98 -14.20 23.14
C PHE A 238 10.93 -13.70 24.12
N SER A 239 11.11 -12.49 24.65
CA SER A 239 10.09 -11.83 25.46
C SER A 239 8.90 -11.37 24.61
N GLN A 240 7.75 -11.14 25.25
CA GLN A 240 6.51 -10.74 24.57
C GLN A 240 6.61 -9.41 23.81
N ASP A 241 7.47 -8.51 24.30
CA ASP A 241 7.76 -7.19 23.71
C ASP A 241 8.87 -7.23 22.65
N ASN A 242 9.47 -8.41 22.39
CA ASN A 242 10.51 -8.57 21.39
C ASN A 242 9.90 -8.64 19.98
N PRO A 243 10.38 -7.83 19.01
CA PRO A 243 9.95 -7.87 17.61
C PRO A 243 10.00 -9.25 16.94
N ASP A 244 10.96 -10.11 17.29
CA ASP A 244 11.06 -11.48 16.73
C ASP A 244 10.03 -12.44 17.33
N ALA A 245 9.44 -12.11 18.49
CA ALA A 245 8.28 -12.81 19.01
C ALA A 245 6.98 -12.40 18.30
N TYR A 246 7.01 -11.37 17.46
CA TYR A 246 5.82 -10.81 16.83
C TYR A 246 5.58 -11.35 15.42
N SER A 247 4.38 -11.87 15.20
CA SER A 247 3.88 -12.22 13.88
C SER A 247 3.30 -10.99 13.19
N PHE A 248 4.11 -10.37 12.32
CA PHE A 248 3.71 -9.30 11.39
C PHE A 248 2.83 -9.82 10.24
N SER A 249 1.73 -10.51 10.56
CA SER A 249 0.85 -11.20 9.60
C SER A 249 -0.46 -10.46 9.32
N GLY A 250 -0.70 -9.33 9.99
CA GLY A 250 -1.88 -8.50 9.83
C GLY A 250 -1.94 -7.78 8.48
N GLY A 251 -3.13 -7.33 8.10
CA GLY A 251 -3.38 -6.63 6.84
C GLY A 251 -2.47 -5.42 6.62
N LEU A 252 -2.31 -4.55 7.63
CA LEU A 252 -1.43 -3.38 7.54
C LEU A 252 0.05 -3.78 7.42
N ASN A 253 0.48 -4.84 8.11
CA ASN A 253 1.85 -5.34 7.99
C ASN A 253 2.14 -5.81 6.55
N ARG A 254 1.17 -6.53 5.97
CA ARG A 254 1.33 -7.20 4.67
C ARG A 254 0.97 -6.32 3.47
N ALA A 255 0.48 -5.10 3.70
CA ALA A 255 0.09 -4.13 2.68
C ALA A 255 0.98 -2.87 2.62
N ASN A 256 2.00 -2.78 3.47
CA ASN A 256 2.91 -1.64 3.45
C ASN A 256 3.59 -1.50 2.08
N GLN A 257 3.80 -0.27 1.63
CA GLN A 257 4.21 0.06 0.26
C GLN A 257 3.29 -0.54 -0.84
N GLY A 258 2.07 -0.98 -0.55
CA GLY A 258 1.14 -1.43 -1.59
C GLY A 258 -0.30 -1.16 -1.19
N VAL A 259 -1.20 -2.14 -1.30
CA VAL A 259 -2.64 -1.95 -1.11
C VAL A 259 -3.21 -2.89 -0.07
N LEU A 260 -3.92 -2.32 0.90
CA LEU A 260 -4.83 -3.01 1.79
C LEU A 260 -6.26 -2.84 1.28
N GLU A 261 -6.90 -3.93 0.88
CA GLU A 261 -8.35 -3.95 0.63
C GLU A 261 -9.09 -4.30 1.94
N PHE A 262 -9.96 -3.40 2.40
CA PHE A 262 -10.90 -3.66 3.49
C PHE A 262 -12.32 -3.80 2.93
N VAL A 263 -12.79 -5.04 2.85
CA VAL A 263 -14.13 -5.38 2.37
C VAL A 263 -15.16 -5.03 3.43
N GLU A 264 -16.30 -4.44 3.04
CA GLU A 264 -17.45 -4.16 3.92
C GLU A 264 -17.03 -3.52 5.26
N MET A 265 -16.21 -2.47 5.18
CA MET A 265 -15.53 -1.85 6.33
C MET A 265 -16.46 -1.49 7.48
N PHE A 266 -17.69 -1.07 7.18
CA PHE A 266 -18.66 -0.65 8.19
C PHE A 266 -19.35 -1.80 8.94
N LYS A 267 -19.13 -3.07 8.57
CA LYS A 267 -19.52 -4.22 9.38
C LYS A 267 -18.50 -4.54 10.47
N ALA A 268 -17.27 -4.03 10.35
CA ALA A 268 -16.24 -4.27 11.35
C ALA A 268 -16.50 -3.44 12.62
N PRO A 269 -16.13 -3.96 13.80
CA PRO A 269 -16.19 -3.19 15.05
C PRO A 269 -15.37 -1.89 14.95
N ILE A 270 -15.87 -0.79 15.53
CA ILE A 270 -15.22 0.55 15.50
C ILE A 270 -13.74 0.48 15.95
N LYS A 271 -13.44 -0.35 16.95
CA LYS A 271 -12.07 -0.55 17.46
C LYS A 271 -11.06 -0.96 16.36
N MET A 272 -11.51 -1.60 15.29
CA MET A 272 -10.67 -1.99 14.16
C MET A 272 -10.39 -0.84 13.19
N LEU A 273 -11.20 0.20 13.21
CA LEU A 273 -11.00 1.37 12.35
C LEU A 273 -9.89 2.28 12.89
N HIS A 274 -9.65 2.30 14.20
CA HIS A 274 -8.63 3.18 14.79
C HIS A 274 -7.22 2.95 14.22
N PRO A 275 -6.67 1.72 14.16
CA PRO A 275 -5.36 1.51 13.54
C PRO A 275 -5.30 1.92 12.07
N LEU A 276 -6.40 1.74 11.30
CA LEU A 276 -6.46 2.14 9.89
C LEU A 276 -6.38 3.67 9.75
N LEU A 277 -7.12 4.39 10.58
CA LEU A 277 -7.12 5.85 10.58
C LEU A 277 -5.75 6.40 10.99
N THR A 278 -5.14 5.88 12.05
CA THR A 278 -3.78 6.26 12.47
C THR A 278 -2.76 5.94 11.37
N ALA A 279 -2.83 4.74 10.78
CA ALA A 279 -1.93 4.33 9.68
C ALA A 279 -2.01 5.30 8.49
N THR A 280 -3.21 5.74 8.13
CA THR A 280 -3.41 6.62 6.97
C THR A 280 -3.05 8.08 7.30
N GLN A 281 -3.36 8.55 8.50
CA GLN A 281 -3.14 9.96 8.90
C GLN A 281 -1.71 10.25 9.35
N GLU A 282 -1.12 9.35 10.13
CA GLU A 282 0.18 9.49 10.78
C GLU A 282 1.29 8.68 10.10
N GLY A 283 0.93 7.80 9.14
CA GLY A 283 1.89 6.95 8.45
C GLY A 283 2.47 5.84 9.35
N ASN A 284 1.79 5.51 10.45
CA ASN A 284 2.18 4.46 11.38
C ASN A 284 0.99 3.92 12.18
N TYR A 285 1.14 2.77 12.82
CA TYR A 285 0.13 2.21 13.71
C TYR A 285 0.76 1.39 14.83
N MET A 286 -0.01 1.12 15.89
CA MET A 286 0.43 0.28 17.00
C MET A 286 0.05 -1.19 16.76
N GLY A 287 0.94 -2.09 17.16
CA GLY A 287 0.65 -3.53 17.22
C GLY A 287 -0.33 -3.88 18.36
N THR A 288 -0.57 -5.17 18.56
CA THR A 288 -1.36 -5.67 19.71
C THR A 288 -0.62 -5.53 21.04
N GLU A 289 0.71 -5.39 21.00
CA GLU A 289 1.56 -5.31 22.18
C GLU A 289 2.20 -3.93 22.32
N SER A 290 2.70 -3.65 23.51
CA SER A 290 3.33 -2.38 23.89
C SER A 290 4.77 -2.25 23.38
N PHE A 291 5.01 -2.41 22.08
CA PHE A 291 6.27 -2.01 21.46
C PHE A 291 6.05 -0.90 20.42
N GLY A 292 7.14 -0.33 19.90
CA GLY A 292 7.12 0.90 19.11
C GLY A 292 6.18 0.89 17.88
N ALA A 293 5.85 2.09 17.40
CA ALA A 293 5.00 2.26 16.23
C ALA A 293 5.57 1.57 14.98
N ILE A 294 4.69 0.96 14.18
CA ILE A 294 5.03 0.26 12.95
C ILE A 294 4.75 1.21 11.77
N PRO A 295 5.73 1.52 10.91
CA PRO A 295 5.52 2.43 9.78
C PRO A 295 4.59 1.82 8.73
N PHE A 296 3.75 2.68 8.14
CA PHE A 296 2.84 2.34 7.06
C PHE A 296 2.84 3.43 5.98
N THR A 297 3.12 3.02 4.74
CA THR A 297 3.18 3.89 3.56
C THR A 297 2.35 3.34 2.39
N GLY A 298 1.48 2.36 2.68
CA GLY A 298 0.56 1.78 1.72
C GLY A 298 -0.71 2.62 1.52
N LEU A 299 -1.52 2.20 0.56
CA LEU A 299 -2.86 2.69 0.32
C LEU A 299 -3.87 1.79 1.05
N VAL A 300 -4.85 2.41 1.70
CA VAL A 300 -6.04 1.70 2.18
C VAL A 300 -7.19 1.94 1.20
N LEU A 301 -7.68 0.84 0.62
CA LEU A 301 -8.86 0.79 -0.24
C LEU A 301 -9.97 0.13 0.56
N ALA A 302 -11.11 0.79 0.71
CA ALA A 302 -12.27 0.23 1.37
C ALA A 302 -13.48 0.27 0.45
N HIS A 303 -14.41 -0.67 0.62
CA HIS A 303 -15.68 -0.65 -0.09
C HIS A 303 -16.78 -1.22 0.78
N SER A 304 -17.98 -0.62 0.70
CA SER A 304 -19.19 -1.16 1.35
C SER A 304 -20.43 -0.80 0.55
N ASN A 305 -21.59 -1.27 1.01
CA ASN A 305 -22.87 -0.99 0.35
C ASN A 305 -23.49 0.33 0.84
N GLU A 306 -24.33 0.96 0.01
CA GLU A 306 -25.00 2.24 0.34
C GLU A 306 -25.80 2.17 1.65
N SER A 307 -26.55 1.08 1.85
CA SER A 307 -27.32 0.87 3.07
C SER A 307 -26.46 0.85 4.33
N GLU A 308 -25.25 0.29 4.24
CA GLU A 308 -24.30 0.18 5.36
C GLU A 308 -23.70 1.55 5.68
N TRP A 309 -23.36 2.32 4.66
CA TRP A 309 -22.89 3.70 4.83
C TRP A 309 -23.95 4.59 5.50
N GLN A 310 -25.21 4.50 5.05
CA GLN A 310 -26.30 5.26 5.67
C GLN A 310 -26.53 4.84 7.13
N ALA A 311 -26.48 3.54 7.43
CA ALA A 311 -26.59 3.04 8.80
C ALA A 311 -25.43 3.53 9.69
N PHE A 312 -24.20 3.49 9.17
CA PHE A 312 -23.01 3.98 9.87
C PHE A 312 -23.11 5.49 10.15
N LYS A 313 -23.50 6.30 9.15
CA LYS A 313 -23.64 7.75 9.24
C LYS A 313 -24.74 8.19 10.21
N ASN A 314 -25.83 7.43 10.28
CA ASN A 314 -26.97 7.76 11.15
C ASN A 314 -26.75 7.37 12.62
N ASN A 315 -25.70 6.61 12.92
CA ASN A 315 -25.36 6.25 14.29
C ASN A 315 -24.57 7.37 14.97
N LYS A 316 -25.18 8.00 15.98
CA LYS A 316 -24.59 9.13 16.73
C LYS A 316 -23.29 8.79 17.47
N ASN A 317 -22.99 7.50 17.66
CA ASN A 317 -21.74 7.06 18.26
C ASN A 317 -20.54 7.08 17.27
N ASN A 318 -20.78 7.33 15.99
CA ASN A 318 -19.78 7.20 14.91
C ASN A 318 -19.25 8.55 14.38
N GLU A 319 -19.34 9.63 15.17
CA GLU A 319 -18.93 10.97 14.71
C GLU A 319 -17.42 11.04 14.35
N ALA A 320 -17.18 11.23 13.05
CA ALA A 320 -15.98 11.78 12.40
C ALA A 320 -14.70 10.92 12.31
N GLY A 321 -14.44 10.43 11.08
CA GLY A 321 -13.10 10.11 10.58
C GLY A 321 -12.97 10.53 9.10
N PRO A 322 -11.78 10.88 8.60
CA PRO A 322 -11.56 11.38 7.23
C PRO A 322 -11.68 10.24 6.21
N VAL A 323 -12.91 9.92 5.82
CA VAL A 323 -13.20 9.00 4.71
C VAL A 323 -13.60 9.84 3.51
N THR A 324 -12.80 9.78 2.44
CA THR A 324 -13.12 10.43 1.17
C THR A 324 -13.86 9.44 0.29
N VAL A 325 -15.06 9.83 -0.13
CA VAL A 325 -15.95 9.05 -1.01
C VAL A 325 -15.74 9.45 -2.47
#